data_AF-A0A7S4HRZ5-F1
#
_entry.id   AF-A0A7S4HRZ5-F1
#
_cell.length_a   1.000
_cell.length_b   1.000
_cell.length_c   1.000
_cell.angle_alpha   90.00
_cell.angle_beta   90.00
_cell.angle_gamma   90.00
#
_symmetry.space_group_name_H-M   'P 1'
#
loop_
_entity.id
_entity.type
_entity.pdbx_description
1 polymer ?
#
loop_
_entity_poly.entity_id
_entity_poly.type
_entity_poly.pdbx_seq_one_letter_code
_entity_poly.pdbx_strand_id
1 'polypeptide(L)'
;LPDITPAGLSEQWSLSLNSKIRGLVFSRVYRFAFLPLGFCPRLFIRNMHLPNVESKLHWANGQLLEFMGGSSRALLRYNPTTYVLHLQVHGPEADVDSKQYNETIRMLRILVENIETTIEGWYECKVNVVIPCSHCLMEGNYSQWEFALEDCMESIARNQAFVLCRNVRKIRLDVLAPDLSLADLQDLHISFDDIEIGRAIGEGAFGVVCKGIYKGEAVAVKQLADDDYDEEESTEA
;
A
#
# COMPACT_ATOMS: atom_id res chain seq x y z
N LEU A 1 -11.74 23.16 -6.83
CA LEU A 1 -10.83 23.31 -5.66
C LEU A 1 -9.82 24.40 -5.98
N PRO A 2 -9.29 25.15 -4.99
CA PRO A 2 -8.27 26.16 -5.24
C PRO A 2 -6.99 25.52 -5.80
N ASP A 3 -6.30 26.17 -6.73
CA ASP A 3 -5.05 25.63 -7.31
C ASP A 3 -3.84 25.77 -6.37
N ILE A 4 -3.94 26.69 -5.42
CA ILE A 4 -2.84 27.06 -4.52
C ILE A 4 -2.82 26.12 -3.31
N THR A 5 -1.62 25.71 -2.91
CA THR A 5 -1.42 24.93 -1.68
C THR A 5 -1.84 25.77 -0.46
N PRO A 6 -2.67 25.25 0.46
CA PRO A 6 -3.14 26.00 1.61
C PRO A 6 -1.99 26.47 2.52
N ALA A 7 -2.07 27.71 3.01
CA ALA A 7 -1.03 28.29 3.89
C ALA A 7 -0.80 27.49 5.18
N GLY A 8 -1.84 26.85 5.73
CA GLY A 8 -1.75 26.02 6.93
C GLY A 8 -1.12 24.63 6.71
N LEU A 9 -0.72 24.26 5.48
CA LEU A 9 -0.16 22.94 5.22
C LEU A 9 1.17 22.74 5.96
N SER A 10 2.07 23.73 5.93
CA SER A 10 3.38 23.63 6.59
C SER A 10 3.29 23.53 8.11
N GLU A 11 2.19 24.02 8.70
CA GLU A 11 1.92 23.92 10.14
C GLU A 11 1.40 22.53 10.52
N GLN A 12 0.66 21.88 9.62
CA GLN A 12 0.01 20.59 9.88
C GLN A 12 0.78 19.39 9.33
N TRP A 13 1.72 19.62 8.42
CA TRP A 13 2.53 18.60 7.77
C TRP A 13 3.99 19.04 7.63
N SER A 14 4.89 18.34 8.31
CA SER A 14 6.32 18.53 8.14
C SER A 14 6.80 17.80 6.89
N LEU A 15 7.47 18.52 5.98
CA LEU A 15 8.01 17.94 4.75
C LEU A 15 9.02 16.82 5.06
N SER A 16 8.90 15.73 4.31
CA SER A 16 9.49 14.40 4.50
C SER A 16 11.01 14.27 4.39
N LEU A 17 11.72 15.37 4.19
CA LEU A 17 13.17 15.40 4.00
C LEU A 17 13.92 15.88 5.25
N ASN A 18 13.31 15.83 6.43
CA ASN A 18 13.86 16.41 7.64
C ASN A 18 14.24 15.32 8.64
N SER A 19 15.46 15.38 9.16
CA SER A 19 16.00 14.53 10.24
C SER A 19 15.23 14.64 11.58
N LYS A 20 14.19 15.49 11.62
CA LYS A 20 13.30 15.71 12.75
C LYS A 20 12.03 14.86 12.72
N ILE A 21 11.75 14.13 11.63
CA ILE A 21 10.59 13.25 11.59
C ILE A 21 10.87 12.06 12.49
N ARG A 22 10.08 11.97 13.56
CA ARG A 22 10.05 10.83 14.48
C ARG A 22 8.75 10.08 14.24
N GLY A 23 8.84 8.75 14.18
CA GLY A 23 7.70 7.88 13.99
C GLY A 23 7.63 7.19 12.64
N LEU A 24 6.48 6.60 12.37
CA LEU A 24 6.24 5.77 11.20
C LEU A 24 6.04 6.62 9.95
N VAL A 25 6.71 6.25 8.85
CA VAL A 25 6.57 6.91 7.56
C VAL A 25 6.44 5.85 6.47
N PHE A 26 5.28 5.83 5.81
CA PHE A 26 5.04 4.99 4.65
C PHE A 26 4.77 5.86 3.43
N SER A 27 5.16 5.40 2.24
CA SER A 27 5.00 6.18 1.02
C SER A 27 4.75 5.29 -0.19
N ARG A 28 3.90 5.76 -1.09
CA ARG A 28 3.63 5.16 -2.39
C ARG A 28 3.63 6.23 -3.45
N VAL A 29 4.24 5.96 -4.59
CA VAL A 29 4.35 6.93 -5.69
C VAL A 29 3.79 6.29 -6.94
N TYR A 30 2.78 6.94 -7.51
CA TYR A 30 2.11 6.51 -8.74
C TYR A 30 2.53 7.45 -9.86
N ARG A 31 3.21 6.89 -10.88
CA ARG A 31 3.70 7.62 -12.05
C ARG A 31 2.81 7.26 -13.24
N PHE A 32 2.04 8.24 -13.70
CA PHE A 32 1.10 8.07 -14.79
C PHE A 32 1.77 8.45 -16.12
N ALA A 33 1.50 7.71 -17.19
CA ALA A 33 1.83 8.17 -18.54
C ALA A 33 0.99 9.40 -18.93
N PHE A 34 -0.25 9.42 -18.47
CA PHE A 34 -1.20 10.51 -18.58
C PHE A 34 -2.20 10.39 -17.43
N LEU A 35 -2.56 11.51 -16.80
CA LEU A 35 -3.62 11.49 -15.78
C LEU A 35 -4.94 12.01 -16.37
N PRO A 36 -6.00 11.20 -16.41
CA PRO A 36 -7.29 11.63 -16.94
C PRO A 36 -7.93 12.78 -16.17
N LEU A 37 -8.67 13.61 -16.90
CA LEU A 37 -9.39 14.74 -16.35
C LEU A 37 -10.39 14.27 -15.28
N GLY A 38 -10.34 14.90 -14.12
CA GLY A 38 -11.24 14.59 -13.01
C GLY A 38 -10.78 13.45 -12.11
N PHE A 39 -9.61 12.84 -12.33
CA PHE A 39 -9.05 11.85 -11.41
C PHE A 39 -8.94 12.40 -9.96
N CYS A 40 -8.23 13.52 -9.76
CA CYS A 40 -8.02 14.07 -8.42
C CYS A 40 -9.34 14.44 -7.70
N PRO A 41 -10.28 15.20 -8.33
CA PRO A 41 -11.57 15.46 -7.71
C PRO A 41 -12.33 14.20 -7.28
N ARG A 42 -12.36 13.16 -8.13
CA ARG A 42 -13.04 11.89 -7.80
C ARG A 42 -12.37 11.18 -6.63
N LEU A 43 -11.04 11.06 -6.67
CA LEU A 43 -10.27 10.46 -5.59
C LEU A 43 -10.50 11.20 -4.27
N PHE A 44 -10.47 12.53 -4.28
CA PHE A 44 -10.65 13.33 -3.07
C PHE A 44 -12.05 13.22 -2.48
N ILE A 45 -13.09 13.15 -3.32
CA ILE A 45 -14.46 12.89 -2.87
C ILE A 45 -14.55 11.49 -2.26
N ARG A 46 -13.97 10.47 -2.91
CA ARG A 46 -13.94 9.11 -2.36
C ARG A 46 -13.24 9.07 -1.00
N ASN A 47 -12.12 9.78 -0.84
CA ASN A 47 -11.41 9.89 0.43
C ASN A 47 -12.27 10.49 1.56
N MET A 48 -13.16 11.44 1.25
CA MET A 48 -14.09 12.03 2.23
C MET A 48 -15.17 11.06 2.72
N HIS A 49 -15.41 9.97 1.98
CA HIS A 49 -16.36 8.92 2.35
C HIS A 49 -15.69 7.70 2.99
N LEU A 50 -14.37 7.71 3.16
CA LEU A 50 -13.66 6.63 3.82
C LEU A 50 -14.04 6.57 5.31
N PRO A 51 -14.28 5.37 5.86
CA PRO A 51 -14.60 5.23 7.27
C PRO A 51 -13.41 5.66 8.12
N ASN A 52 -13.68 6.43 9.18
CA ASN A 52 -12.67 6.88 10.14
C ASN A 52 -11.55 7.76 9.55
N VAL A 53 -11.78 8.41 8.40
CA VAL A 53 -10.83 9.34 7.79
C VAL A 53 -11.50 10.71 7.62
N GLU A 54 -10.83 11.77 8.07
CA GLU A 54 -11.30 13.15 7.95
C GLU A 54 -10.39 13.96 7.02
N SER A 55 -10.97 14.71 6.10
CA SER A 55 -10.23 15.61 5.20
C SER A 55 -9.99 16.97 5.85
N LYS A 56 -8.79 17.21 6.37
CA LYS A 56 -8.42 18.47 7.05
C LYS A 56 -8.15 19.62 6.08
N LEU A 57 -7.40 19.37 5.01
CA LEU A 57 -7.10 20.36 3.97
C LEU A 57 -7.23 19.70 2.61
N HIS A 58 -7.68 20.45 1.61
CA HIS A 58 -7.78 19.96 0.24
C HIS A 58 -7.68 21.11 -0.76
N TRP A 59 -7.01 20.86 -1.89
CA TRP A 59 -6.79 21.80 -2.99
C TRP A 59 -6.75 21.00 -4.31
N ALA A 60 -6.61 21.67 -5.45
CA ALA A 60 -6.72 21.03 -6.76
C ALA A 60 -5.78 19.83 -6.95
N ASN A 61 -4.61 19.89 -6.31
CA ASN A 61 -3.52 18.95 -6.48
C ASN A 61 -3.11 18.24 -5.18
N GLY A 62 -3.98 18.23 -4.17
CA GLY A 62 -3.65 17.47 -2.96
C GLY A 62 -4.70 17.53 -1.87
N GLN A 63 -4.51 16.64 -0.90
CA GLN A 63 -5.42 16.45 0.21
C GLN A 63 -4.63 15.99 1.43
N LEU A 64 -4.86 16.65 2.56
CA LEU A 64 -4.39 16.25 3.88
C LEU A 64 -5.55 15.55 4.60
N LEU A 65 -5.30 14.30 4.97
CA LEU A 65 -6.23 13.41 5.65
C LEU A 65 -5.71 13.13 7.06
N GLU A 66 -6.61 12.94 8.01
CA GLU A 66 -6.31 12.52 9.37
C GLU A 66 -7.20 11.34 9.73
N PHE A 67 -6.63 10.30 10.33
CA PHE A 67 -7.40 9.18 10.84
C PHE A 67 -8.08 9.57 12.16
N MET A 68 -9.32 9.12 12.38
CA MET A 68 -10.07 9.42 13.60
C MET A 68 -9.28 9.00 14.84
N GLY A 69 -9.08 9.94 15.76
CA GLY A 69 -8.19 9.78 16.91
C GLY A 69 -6.87 10.53 16.79
N GLY A 70 -6.54 11.08 15.61
CA GLY A 70 -5.43 12.01 15.39
C GLY A 70 -4.03 11.40 15.45
N SER A 71 -3.93 10.07 15.56
CA SER A 71 -2.65 9.36 15.63
C SER A 71 -1.92 9.37 14.29
N SER A 72 -2.65 9.19 13.18
CA SER A 72 -2.09 9.05 11.84
C SER A 72 -2.62 10.12 10.88
N ARG A 73 -1.76 10.59 9.99
CA ARG A 73 -2.09 11.56 8.94
C ARG A 73 -1.57 11.08 7.60
N ALA A 74 -2.28 11.42 6.53
CA ALA A 74 -1.82 11.16 5.18
C ALA A 74 -1.87 12.42 4.32
N LEU A 75 -0.87 12.57 3.46
CA LEU A 75 -0.79 13.63 2.49
C LEU A 75 -0.76 13.00 1.10
N LEU A 76 -1.78 13.33 0.31
CA LEU A 76 -1.80 13.08 -1.13
C LEU A 76 -1.38 14.35 -1.87
N ARG A 77 -0.42 14.24 -2.78
CA ARG A 77 0.01 15.34 -3.66
C ARG A 77 0.18 14.87 -5.08
N TYR A 78 -0.51 15.55 -5.98
CA TYR A 78 -0.38 15.35 -7.41
C TYR A 78 0.48 16.48 -8.03
N ASN A 79 1.40 16.11 -8.90
CA ASN A 79 2.14 17.06 -9.72
C ASN A 79 1.64 16.98 -11.18
N PRO A 80 0.92 17.99 -11.67
CA PRO A 80 0.36 17.98 -13.02
C PRO A 80 1.41 18.08 -14.14
N THR A 81 2.62 18.57 -13.84
CA THR A 81 3.70 18.70 -14.82
C THR A 81 4.41 17.38 -15.05
N THR A 82 4.55 16.56 -14.00
CA THR A 82 5.27 15.28 -14.07
C THR A 82 4.35 14.07 -14.06
N TYR A 83 3.03 14.28 -13.95
CA TYR A 83 2.02 13.23 -13.82
C TYR A 83 2.33 12.23 -12.68
N VAL A 84 2.73 12.75 -11.52
CA VAL A 84 3.08 11.93 -10.36
C VAL A 84 2.14 12.21 -9.19
N LEU A 85 1.53 11.17 -8.64
CA LEU A 85 0.79 11.22 -7.38
C LEU A 85 1.65 10.59 -6.28
N HIS A 86 1.94 11.38 -5.25
CA HIS A 86 2.57 10.92 -4.03
C HIS A 86 1.51 10.71 -2.96
N LEU A 87 1.50 9.52 -2.37
CA LEU A 87 0.85 9.22 -1.11
C LEU A 87 1.93 9.09 -0.03
N GLN A 88 1.79 9.83 1.06
CA GLN A 88 2.63 9.65 2.23
C GLN A 88 1.75 9.56 3.47
N VAL A 89 2.03 8.59 4.33
CA VAL A 89 1.33 8.36 5.59
C VAL A 89 2.32 8.47 6.73
N HIS A 90 1.99 9.29 7.73
CA HIS A 90 2.75 9.49 8.96
C HIS A 90 1.94 8.97 10.14
N GLY A 91 2.61 8.23 11.02
CA GLY A 91 2.08 7.78 12.30
C GLY A 91 3.03 8.13 13.45
N PRO A 92 2.60 7.96 14.72
CA PRO A 92 3.47 8.18 15.85
C PRO A 92 4.56 7.11 15.88
N GLU A 93 5.61 7.33 16.68
CA GLU A 93 6.56 6.27 16.99
C GLU A 93 5.85 5.16 17.76
N ALA A 94 5.97 3.94 17.27
CA ALA A 94 5.18 2.82 17.74
C ALA A 94 5.90 1.50 17.45
N ASP A 95 5.75 0.53 18.35
CA ASP A 95 6.25 -0.83 18.17
C ASP A 95 5.43 -1.59 17.12
N VAL A 96 6.05 -2.60 16.48
CA VAL A 96 5.51 -3.36 15.32
C VAL A 96 4.17 -4.06 15.61
N ASP A 97 3.79 -4.22 16.88
CA ASP A 97 2.54 -4.88 17.27
C ASP A 97 1.59 -3.94 18.03
N SER A 98 1.94 -2.64 18.07
CA SER A 98 1.12 -1.65 18.74
C SER A 98 -0.13 -1.32 17.93
N LYS A 99 -1.19 -0.93 18.65
CA LYS A 99 -2.43 -0.46 18.03
C LYS A 99 -2.18 0.70 17.05
N GLN A 100 -1.27 1.60 17.41
CA GLN A 100 -0.92 2.77 16.59
C GLN A 100 -0.20 2.38 15.29
N TYR A 101 0.68 1.37 15.34
CA TYR A 101 1.33 0.82 14.15
C TYR A 101 0.30 0.25 13.17
N ASN A 102 -0.61 -0.60 13.68
CA ASN A 102 -1.67 -1.20 12.88
C ASN A 102 -2.66 -0.16 12.31
N GLU A 103 -3.01 0.88 13.08
CA GLU A 103 -3.83 1.99 12.58
C GLU A 103 -3.17 2.74 11.42
N THR A 104 -1.84 2.96 11.51
CA THR A 104 -1.09 3.67 10.47
C THR A 104 -1.03 2.86 9.17
N ILE A 105 -0.77 1.55 9.27
CA ILE A 105 -0.76 0.65 8.12
C ILE A 105 -2.17 0.51 7.53
N ARG A 106 -3.20 0.40 8.37
CA ARG A 106 -4.58 0.36 7.90
C ARG A 106 -4.94 1.61 7.11
N MET A 107 -4.50 2.79 7.56
CA MET A 107 -4.69 4.04 6.80
C MET A 107 -3.99 3.98 5.44
N LEU A 108 -2.74 3.49 5.38
CA LEU A 108 -2.02 3.27 4.13
C LEU A 108 -2.81 2.34 3.20
N ARG A 109 -3.20 1.16 3.68
CA ARG A 109 -3.90 0.13 2.91
C ARG A 109 -5.21 0.63 2.32
N ILE A 110 -6.06 1.28 3.13
CA ILE A 110 -7.33 1.85 2.65
C ILE A 110 -7.10 2.92 1.56
N LEU A 111 -6.07 3.76 1.70
CA LEU A 111 -5.77 4.79 0.72
C LEU A 111 -5.18 4.22 -0.57
N VAL A 112 -4.30 3.22 -0.48
CA VAL A 112 -3.76 2.48 -1.63
C VAL A 112 -4.90 1.81 -2.40
N GLU A 113 -5.76 1.04 -1.71
CA GLU A 113 -6.93 0.38 -2.30
C GLU A 113 -7.87 1.41 -2.97
N ASN A 114 -8.10 2.57 -2.33
CA ASN A 114 -8.96 3.60 -2.90
C ASN A 114 -8.35 4.26 -4.15
N ILE A 115 -7.03 4.42 -4.19
CA ILE A 115 -6.31 4.92 -5.37
C ILE A 115 -6.40 3.90 -6.51
N GLU A 116 -6.05 2.64 -6.24
CA GLU A 116 -6.00 1.56 -7.24
C GLU A 116 -7.38 1.29 -7.85
N THR A 117 -8.42 1.14 -7.01
CA THR A 117 -9.81 1.00 -7.49
C THR A 117 -10.33 2.25 -8.22
N THR A 118 -9.71 3.42 -8.05
CA THR A 118 -10.03 4.62 -8.85
C THR A 118 -9.32 4.59 -10.21
N ILE A 119 -8.10 4.04 -10.27
CA ILE A 119 -7.33 3.87 -11.51
C ILE A 119 -8.02 2.80 -12.39
N GLU A 120 -8.27 1.62 -11.82
CA GLU A 120 -8.87 0.47 -12.52
C GLU A 120 -10.29 0.78 -13.01
N GLY A 121 -11.15 1.29 -12.12
CA GLY A 121 -12.58 1.42 -12.42
C GLY A 121 -12.94 2.49 -13.45
N TRP A 122 -12.03 3.39 -13.81
CA TRP A 122 -12.37 4.56 -14.64
C TRP A 122 -11.44 4.79 -15.83
N TYR A 123 -10.20 4.30 -15.79
CA TYR A 123 -9.18 4.85 -16.66
C TYR A 123 -8.29 3.85 -17.38
N GLU A 124 -8.30 2.56 -17.02
CA GLU A 124 -7.43 1.51 -17.60
C GLU A 124 -6.00 2.03 -17.90
N CYS A 125 -5.51 2.92 -17.04
CA CYS A 125 -4.30 3.67 -17.31
C CYS A 125 -3.12 2.84 -16.86
N LYS A 126 -2.09 2.74 -17.71
CA LYS A 126 -0.80 2.21 -17.27
C LYS A 126 -0.18 3.17 -16.26
N VAL A 127 0.05 2.67 -15.05
CA VAL A 127 0.66 3.40 -13.94
C VAL A 127 1.85 2.60 -13.45
N ASN A 128 3.01 3.24 -13.37
CA ASN A 128 4.17 2.65 -12.70
C ASN A 128 4.11 3.03 -11.22
N VAL A 129 4.09 2.02 -10.35
CA VAL A 129 3.98 2.21 -8.91
C VAL A 129 5.30 1.87 -8.24
N VAL A 130 5.80 2.80 -7.44
CA VAL A 130 7.06 2.61 -6.71
C VAL A 130 6.94 2.97 -5.24
N ILE A 131 7.78 2.35 -4.42
CA ILE A 131 7.87 2.56 -2.98
C ILE A 131 9.22 3.24 -2.67
N PRO A 132 9.22 4.50 -2.20
CA PRO A 132 10.45 5.14 -1.76
C PRO A 132 11.05 4.43 -0.55
N CYS A 133 12.36 4.25 -0.57
CA CYS A 133 13.12 3.63 0.50
C CYS A 133 12.97 4.39 1.83
N SER A 134 12.51 3.70 2.87
CA SER A 134 12.35 4.25 4.23
C SER A 134 13.68 4.80 4.79
N HIS A 135 14.81 4.13 4.56
CA HIS A 135 16.13 4.65 4.95
C HIS A 135 16.46 5.98 4.26
N CYS A 136 16.24 6.07 2.95
CA CYS A 136 16.54 7.29 2.19
C CYS A 136 15.64 8.45 2.60
N LEU A 137 14.37 8.17 2.90
CA LEU A 137 13.41 9.13 3.42
C LEU A 137 13.87 9.68 4.78
N MET A 138 14.18 8.81 5.74
CA MET A 138 14.60 9.21 7.10
C MET A 138 15.93 9.99 7.09
N GLU A 139 16.87 9.62 6.22
CA GLU A 139 18.15 10.31 6.08
C GLU A 139 18.04 11.67 5.36
N GLY A 140 16.88 12.00 4.79
CA GLY A 140 16.68 13.23 4.02
C GLY A 140 17.52 13.28 2.74
N ASN A 141 17.86 12.12 2.17
CA ASN A 141 18.68 12.05 0.95
C ASN A 141 17.89 12.58 -0.26
N TYR A 142 18.54 13.45 -1.05
CA TYR A 142 17.94 14.02 -2.27
C TYR A 142 17.72 12.98 -3.38
N SER A 143 18.53 11.91 -3.43
CA SER A 143 18.38 10.79 -4.38
C SER A 143 17.79 9.57 -3.68
N GLN A 144 16.50 9.62 -3.40
CA GLN A 144 15.79 8.51 -2.77
C GLN A 144 15.80 7.29 -3.70
N TRP A 145 16.23 6.15 -3.18
CA TRP A 145 16.07 4.88 -3.89
C TRP A 145 14.60 4.51 -3.91
N GLU A 146 14.11 4.02 -5.04
CA GLU A 146 12.73 3.60 -5.23
C GLU A 146 12.72 2.12 -5.59
N PHE A 147 11.81 1.37 -5.01
CA PHE A 147 11.57 -0.04 -5.33
C PHE A 147 10.33 -0.11 -6.21
N ALA A 148 10.37 -0.87 -7.32
CA ALA A 148 9.16 -1.16 -8.06
C ALA A 148 8.21 -1.97 -7.17
N LEU A 149 6.91 -1.72 -7.29
CA LEU A 149 5.92 -2.43 -6.49
C LEU A 149 5.96 -3.93 -6.79
N GLU A 150 6.11 -4.26 -8.07
CA GLU A 150 6.16 -5.60 -8.63
C GLU A 150 7.35 -6.39 -8.04
N ASP A 151 8.53 -5.77 -7.94
CA ASP A 151 9.72 -6.39 -7.33
C ASP A 151 9.47 -6.74 -5.85
N CYS A 152 8.75 -5.87 -5.12
CA CYS A 152 8.39 -6.13 -3.72
C CYS A 152 7.39 -7.29 -3.62
N MET A 153 6.40 -7.35 -4.51
CA MET A 153 5.42 -8.45 -4.57
C MET A 153 6.09 -9.78 -4.89
N GLU A 154 6.96 -9.81 -5.90
CA GLU A 154 7.72 -11.00 -6.29
C GLU A 154 8.63 -11.49 -5.15
N SER A 155 9.27 -10.57 -4.43
CA SER A 155 10.09 -10.89 -3.26
C SER A 155 9.25 -11.52 -2.13
N ILE A 156 8.06 -10.98 -1.85
CA ILE A 156 7.13 -11.53 -0.86
C ILE A 156 6.64 -12.92 -1.29
N ALA A 157 6.27 -13.10 -2.56
CA ALA A 157 5.81 -14.38 -3.11
C ALA A 157 6.90 -15.47 -3.00
N ARG A 158 8.18 -15.10 -3.16
CA ARG A 158 9.33 -15.97 -2.95
C ARG A 158 9.72 -16.17 -1.49
N ASN A 159 8.90 -15.72 -0.54
CA ASN A 159 9.15 -15.77 0.90
C ASN A 159 10.48 -15.08 1.30
N GLN A 160 10.87 -14.03 0.57
CA GLN A 160 12.05 -13.22 0.91
C GLN A 160 11.64 -12.13 1.91
N ALA A 161 12.27 -12.09 3.08
CA ALA A 161 11.92 -11.14 4.12
C ALA A 161 12.46 -9.71 3.88
N PHE A 162 13.39 -9.52 2.93
CA PHE A 162 14.08 -8.25 2.74
C PHE A 162 14.43 -7.95 1.28
N VAL A 163 14.54 -6.65 0.97
CA VAL A 163 15.10 -6.11 -0.28
C VAL A 163 16.32 -5.24 0.01
N LEU A 164 17.13 -4.94 -1.01
CA LEU A 164 18.37 -4.16 -0.84
C LEU A 164 18.24 -2.73 -1.38
N CYS A 165 18.32 -1.75 -0.48
CA CYS A 165 18.53 -0.36 -0.87
C CYS A 165 19.91 -0.20 -1.50
N ARG A 166 19.94 0.24 -2.77
CA ARG A 166 21.17 0.45 -3.54
C ARG A 166 22.10 -0.77 -3.53
N ASN A 167 21.55 -1.99 -3.48
CA ASN A 167 22.29 -3.25 -3.40
C ASN A 167 23.22 -3.41 -2.18
N VAL A 168 23.04 -2.61 -1.13
CA VAL A 168 23.94 -2.63 0.05
C VAL A 168 23.17 -2.82 1.35
N ARG A 169 22.08 -2.06 1.58
CA ARG A 169 21.41 -2.03 2.88
C ARG A 169 20.10 -2.82 2.82
N LYS A 170 19.98 -3.84 3.67
CA LYS A 170 18.76 -4.63 3.81
C LYS A 170 17.63 -3.80 4.41
N ILE A 171 16.45 -3.87 3.82
CA ILE A 171 15.20 -3.36 4.38
C ILE A 171 14.23 -4.51 4.48
N ARG A 172 13.57 -4.69 5.62
CA ARG A 172 12.49 -5.66 5.74
C ARG A 172 11.30 -5.23 4.90
N LEU A 173 10.69 -6.18 4.19
CA LEU A 173 9.52 -5.91 3.35
C LEU A 173 8.28 -5.51 4.17
N ASP A 174 8.11 -6.08 5.35
CA ASP A 174 7.01 -5.72 6.27
C ASP A 174 7.12 -4.32 6.89
N VAL A 175 8.27 -3.66 6.78
CA VAL A 175 8.47 -2.26 7.15
C VAL A 175 8.36 -1.35 5.92
N LEU A 176 8.83 -1.82 4.76
CA LEU A 176 8.84 -1.04 3.51
C LEU A 176 7.45 -0.99 2.85
N ALA A 177 6.76 -2.13 2.81
CA ALA A 177 5.50 -2.37 2.12
C ALA A 177 4.53 -3.16 3.03
N PRO A 178 4.18 -2.63 4.22
CA PRO A 178 3.41 -3.36 5.22
C PRO A 178 2.01 -3.77 4.75
N ASP A 179 1.44 -3.03 3.79
CA ASP A 179 0.16 -3.33 3.17
C ASP A 179 0.22 -4.57 2.26
N LEU A 180 1.37 -4.85 1.63
CA LEU A 180 1.57 -6.05 0.82
C LEU A 180 1.80 -7.29 1.68
N SER A 181 2.51 -7.14 2.79
CA SER A 181 2.77 -8.23 3.73
C SER A 181 1.60 -8.46 4.72
N LEU A 182 0.50 -7.72 4.57
CA LEU A 182 -0.66 -7.76 5.47
C LEU A 182 -0.26 -7.63 6.96
N ALA A 183 0.67 -6.71 7.24
CA ALA A 183 1.26 -6.55 8.57
C ALA A 183 0.28 -5.99 9.61
N ASP A 184 -0.84 -5.39 9.20
CA ASP A 184 -1.92 -4.94 10.09
C ASP A 184 -2.94 -6.04 10.41
N LEU A 185 -2.79 -7.23 9.83
CA LEU A 185 -3.70 -8.37 9.98
C LEU A 185 -3.05 -9.55 10.71
N GLN A 186 -2.04 -9.31 11.55
CA GLN A 186 -1.33 -10.37 12.29
C GLN A 186 -2.27 -11.25 13.13
N ASP A 187 -3.32 -10.68 13.71
CA ASP A 187 -4.33 -11.44 14.47
C ASP A 187 -5.14 -12.44 13.61
N LEU A 188 -5.09 -12.28 12.28
CA LEU A 188 -5.72 -13.17 11.29
C LEU A 188 -4.70 -14.07 10.59
N HIS A 189 -3.41 -13.98 10.92
CA HIS A 189 -2.40 -14.86 10.36
C HIS A 189 -2.64 -16.29 10.86
N ILE A 190 -2.53 -17.22 9.93
CA ILE A 190 -2.71 -18.64 10.17
C ILE A 190 -1.44 -19.34 9.71
N SER A 191 -0.93 -20.25 10.52
CA SER A 191 0.18 -21.10 10.07
C SER A 191 -0.34 -21.97 8.94
N PHE A 192 0.46 -22.14 7.89
CA PHE A 192 0.11 -23.06 6.81
C PHE A 192 -0.04 -24.49 7.34
N ASP A 193 0.77 -24.86 8.35
CA ASP A 193 0.72 -26.16 9.03
C ASP A 193 -0.57 -26.38 9.85
N ASP A 194 -1.32 -25.31 10.17
CA ASP A 194 -2.59 -25.41 10.91
C ASP A 194 -3.79 -25.73 10.00
N ILE A 195 -3.58 -25.80 8.68
CA ILE A 195 -4.62 -26.00 7.68
C ILE A 195 -4.40 -27.32 6.95
N GLU A 196 -5.38 -28.20 7.01
CA GLU A 196 -5.43 -29.36 6.14
C GLU A 196 -6.20 -28.98 4.87
N ILE A 197 -5.51 -29.01 3.73
CA ILE A 197 -6.12 -28.74 2.42
C ILE A 197 -6.53 -30.08 1.80
N GLY A 198 -7.84 -30.24 1.56
CA GLY A 198 -8.44 -31.39 0.91
C GLY A 198 -8.77 -31.14 -0.56
N ARG A 199 -9.70 -31.93 -1.09
CA ARG A 199 -10.09 -31.88 -2.52
C ARG A 199 -10.70 -30.54 -2.92
N ALA A 200 -10.53 -30.19 -4.20
CA ALA A 200 -11.27 -29.12 -4.85
C ALA A 200 -12.79 -29.33 -4.73
N ILE A 201 -13.51 -28.26 -4.41
CA ILE A 201 -14.98 -28.21 -4.29
C ILE A 201 -15.60 -27.16 -5.21
N GLY A 202 -14.80 -26.30 -5.82
CA GLY A 202 -15.24 -25.34 -6.81
C GLY A 202 -14.04 -24.67 -7.50
N GLU A 203 -14.30 -24.06 -8.64
CA GLU A 203 -13.33 -23.31 -9.42
C GLU A 203 -14.01 -22.02 -9.90
N GLY A 204 -13.25 -20.94 -9.99
CA GLY A 204 -13.73 -19.68 -10.55
C GLY A 204 -12.58 -18.89 -11.18
N ALA A 205 -12.89 -17.71 -11.69
CA ALA A 205 -11.94 -16.87 -12.44
C ALA A 205 -10.67 -16.47 -11.67
N PHE A 206 -10.60 -16.70 -10.35
CA PHE A 206 -9.48 -16.32 -9.49
C PHE A 206 -8.73 -17.52 -8.94
N GLY A 207 -9.06 -18.75 -9.36
CA GLY A 207 -8.43 -19.98 -8.87
C GLY A 207 -9.42 -20.98 -8.27
N VAL A 208 -8.87 -21.90 -7.47
CA VAL A 208 -9.58 -23.10 -6.99
C VAL A 208 -10.01 -22.94 -5.53
N VAL A 209 -11.21 -23.39 -5.22
CA VAL A 209 -11.71 -23.50 -3.86
C VAL A 209 -11.63 -24.96 -3.43
N CYS A 210 -10.87 -25.24 -2.38
CA CYS A 210 -10.73 -26.56 -1.79
C CYS A 210 -11.53 -26.66 -0.48
N LYS A 211 -11.99 -27.88 -0.16
CA LYS A 211 -12.41 -28.18 1.21
C LYS A 211 -11.18 -28.23 2.10
N GLY A 212 -11.22 -27.66 3.29
CA GLY A 212 -10.15 -27.80 4.27
C GLY A 212 -10.66 -28.00 5.69
N ILE A 213 -9.72 -28.25 6.60
CA ILE A 213 -9.94 -28.25 8.05
C ILE A 213 -8.98 -27.24 8.66
N TYR A 214 -9.50 -26.32 9.47
CA TYR A 214 -8.72 -25.37 10.25
C TYR A 214 -9.21 -25.41 11.69
N LYS A 215 -8.31 -25.69 12.64
CA LYS A 215 -8.64 -25.86 14.06
C LYS A 215 -9.79 -26.85 14.32
N GLY A 216 -9.85 -27.92 13.52
CA GLY A 216 -10.89 -28.97 13.61
C GLY A 216 -12.22 -28.62 12.95
N GLU A 217 -12.39 -27.39 12.44
CA GLU A 217 -13.60 -26.94 11.78
C GLU A 217 -13.47 -27.04 10.26
N ALA A 218 -14.56 -27.46 9.59
CA ALA A 218 -14.59 -27.53 8.14
C ALA A 218 -14.64 -26.12 7.53
N VAL A 219 -13.69 -25.82 6.65
CA VAL A 219 -13.54 -24.51 6.00
C VAL A 219 -13.44 -24.65 4.48
N ALA A 220 -13.63 -23.55 3.77
CA ALA A 220 -13.28 -23.42 2.36
C ALA A 220 -11.95 -22.67 2.23
N VAL A 221 -10.98 -23.25 1.54
CA VAL A 221 -9.67 -22.66 1.28
C VAL A 221 -9.66 -22.21 -0.18
N LYS A 222 -9.64 -20.89 -0.42
CA LYS A 222 -9.52 -20.34 -1.77
C LYS A 222 -8.04 -20.13 -2.09
N GLN A 223 -7.53 -20.92 -3.02
CA GLN A 223 -6.19 -20.75 -3.58
C GLN A 223 -6.31 -19.81 -4.77
N LEU A 224 -5.54 -18.73 -4.75
CA LEU A 224 -5.48 -17.81 -5.87
C LEU A 224 -4.55 -18.42 -6.92
N ALA A 225 -4.97 -18.43 -8.18
CA ALA A 225 -4.10 -18.84 -9.28
C ALA A 225 -2.96 -17.82 -9.42
N ASP A 226 -1.75 -18.32 -9.65
CA ASP A 226 -0.69 -17.50 -10.20
C ASP A 226 -0.86 -17.52 -11.72
N ASP A 227 -1.07 -16.35 -12.33
CA ASP A 227 -1.24 -16.22 -13.78
C ASP A 227 0.01 -16.68 -14.58
N ASP A 228 1.12 -16.98 -13.90
CA ASP A 228 2.43 -17.33 -14.49
C ASP A 228 2.84 -18.81 -14.37
N TYR A 229 2.07 -19.70 -13.71
CA TYR A 229 2.49 -21.11 -13.50
C TYR A 229 1.75 -22.18 -14.34
N ASP A 230 0.77 -21.80 -15.17
CA ASP A 230 -0.06 -22.78 -15.91
C ASP A 230 0.51 -23.23 -17.28
N GLU A 231 1.72 -22.82 -17.70
CA GLU A 231 2.28 -23.23 -19.00
C GLU A 231 3.25 -24.44 -18.97
N GLU A 232 3.73 -24.93 -17.82
CA GLU A 232 4.80 -25.97 -17.81
C GLU A 232 4.36 -27.42 -17.54
N GLU A 233 3.10 -27.72 -17.15
CA GLU A 233 2.69 -29.10 -16.83
C GLU A 233 1.88 -29.84 -17.91
N SER A 234 1.82 -29.33 -19.15
CA SER A 234 1.04 -29.96 -20.24
C SER A 234 1.85 -30.72 -21.31
N THR A 235 3.17 -30.91 -21.12
CA THR A 235 3.99 -31.72 -22.04
C THR A 235 4.76 -32.82 -21.32
N GLU A 236 4.07 -33.84 -20.82
CA GLU A 236 4.63 -35.19 -20.68
C GLU A 236 3.49 -36.22 -20.68
N ALA A 237 3.14 -36.69 -21.89
CA ALA A 237 2.34 -37.89 -22.16
C ALA A 237 2.89 -38.61 -23.39
#